data_AF-A0A7Y5RCV6-F1
#
_entry.id   AF-A0A7Y5RCV6-F1
#
_cell.length_a   1.000
_cell.length_b   1.000
_cell.length_c   1.000
_cell.angle_alpha   90.00
_cell.angle_beta   90.00
_cell.angle_gamma   90.00
#
_symmetry.space_group_name_H-M   'P 1'
#
loop_
_entity.id
_entity.type
_entity.pdbx_description
1 polymer ?
#
loop_
_entity_poly.entity_id
_entity_poly.type
_entity_poly.pdbx_seq_one_letter_code
_entity_poly.pdbx_strand_id
1 'polypeptide(L)'
;MQVPAKIRQAVEQQLEGFPQKQLQQAAEELSQRYRTEAPTASAHLNTDLAAAAYLAVRFPATFSAVRRAMAETAGICPEFAPATQLDAGSGPGTAVLTAGDVWPSLQQALLLEGSGSIRRVGESMVAESGIAAEWQTGDLASVAINRRFDLVTCAYVLSELPASAQRLLIERLWSATAGVLLLVEPGTPAGWQRILQARTALLHAGAQMLAPCPHAFACPLVSPDWCHFAERVERSRMHRLVKQGDVPWEDEKFLYLAVGRERAVGHGSRVLMRPKIHNGLISLKLCNADGSMTQPVIRKRDRSYKQARRVDWGETLDSVLDSEQ
;
A
#
# COMPACT_ATOMS: atom_id res chain seq x y z
N MET A 1 -0.38 -3.07 13.60
CA MET A 1 -0.21 -1.62 13.78
C MET A 1 -1.47 -0.95 14.32
N GLN A 2 -1.31 0.08 15.15
CA GLN A 2 -2.39 1.01 15.51
C GLN A 2 -2.27 2.28 14.67
N VAL A 3 -3.40 2.78 14.16
CA VAL A 3 -3.47 4.11 13.53
C VAL A 3 -3.17 5.17 14.60
N PRO A 4 -2.37 6.22 14.29
CA PRO A 4 -2.05 7.29 15.25
C PRO A 4 -3.29 7.88 15.92
N ALA A 5 -3.19 8.22 17.21
CA ALA A 5 -4.33 8.65 18.02
C ALA A 5 -5.06 9.87 17.42
N LYS A 6 -4.33 10.86 16.92
CA LYS A 6 -4.89 12.04 16.25
C LYS A 6 -5.75 11.67 15.04
N ILE A 7 -5.24 10.78 14.18
CA ILE A 7 -5.96 10.32 13.00
C ILE A 7 -7.20 9.51 13.40
N ARG A 8 -7.11 8.66 14.44
CA ARG A 8 -8.27 7.94 14.96
C ARG A 8 -9.36 8.88 15.46
N GLN A 9 -8.97 9.93 16.19
CA GLN A 9 -9.91 10.94 16.69
C GLN A 9 -10.57 11.71 15.54
N ALA A 10 -9.80 12.13 14.52
CA ALA A 10 -10.35 12.78 13.33
C ALA A 10 -11.36 11.86 12.61
N VAL A 11 -11.05 10.57 12.47
CA VAL A 11 -12.00 9.60 11.92
C VAL A 11 -13.26 9.51 12.78
N GLU A 12 -13.14 9.41 14.10
CA GLU A 12 -14.30 9.33 15.01
C GLU A 12 -15.21 10.55 14.88
N GLN A 13 -14.65 11.76 14.77
CA GLN A 13 -15.40 13.00 14.55
C GLN A 13 -16.17 13.00 13.21
N GLN A 14 -15.57 12.48 12.14
CA GLN A 14 -16.24 12.37 10.83
C GLN A 14 -17.40 11.35 10.84
N LEU A 15 -17.44 10.45 11.82
CA LEU A 15 -18.50 9.47 11.99
C LEU A 15 -19.62 9.96 12.91
N GLU A 16 -19.43 11.09 13.60
CA GLU A 16 -20.46 11.68 14.45
C GLU A 16 -21.68 12.11 13.61
N GLY A 17 -22.89 11.87 14.14
CA GLY A 17 -24.14 12.21 13.46
C GLY A 17 -24.71 11.16 12.51
N PHE A 18 -23.94 10.12 12.15
CA PHE A 18 -24.47 9.01 11.34
C PHE A 18 -25.13 7.92 12.20
N PRO A 19 -26.39 7.53 11.91
CA PRO A 19 -27.03 6.42 12.61
C PRO A 19 -26.26 5.10 12.42
N GLN A 20 -25.95 4.41 13.52
CA GLN A 20 -25.17 3.17 13.51
C GLN A 20 -25.70 2.12 12.52
N LYS A 21 -27.03 1.93 12.44
CA LYS A 21 -27.64 0.96 11.51
C LYS A 21 -27.37 1.29 10.05
N GLN A 22 -27.37 2.58 9.68
CA GLN A 22 -27.10 3.02 8.32
C GLN A 22 -25.62 2.81 7.97
N LEU A 23 -24.71 3.10 8.91
CA LEU A 23 -23.27 2.83 8.73
C LEU A 23 -22.99 1.33 8.56
N GLN A 24 -23.64 0.47 9.36
CA GLN A 24 -23.54 -0.99 9.23
C GLN A 24 -23.95 -1.46 7.84
N GLN A 25 -25.14 -1.06 7.37
CA GLN A 25 -25.62 -1.44 6.05
C GLN A 25 -24.69 -0.95 4.92
N ALA A 26 -24.30 0.32 4.97
CA ALA A 26 -23.39 0.89 3.96
C ALA A 26 -22.01 0.19 3.97
N ALA A 27 -21.50 -0.18 5.14
CA ALA A 27 -20.25 -0.92 5.26
C ALA A 27 -20.34 -2.37 4.77
N GLU A 28 -21.47 -3.04 4.96
CA GLU A 28 -21.73 -4.37 4.40
C GLU A 28 -21.74 -4.32 2.87
N GLU A 29 -22.44 -3.36 2.28
CA GLU A 29 -22.47 -3.12 0.84
C GLU A 29 -21.06 -2.84 0.29
N LEU A 30 -20.31 -1.96 0.96
CA LEU A 30 -18.92 -1.66 0.60
C LEU A 30 -18.04 -2.92 0.66
N SER A 31 -18.16 -3.71 1.73
CA SER A 31 -17.36 -4.91 1.93
C SER A 31 -17.69 -6.03 0.93
N GLN A 32 -18.94 -6.11 0.46
CA GLN A 32 -19.32 -7.05 -0.61
C GLN A 32 -18.68 -6.65 -1.93
N ARG A 33 -18.70 -5.36 -2.29
CA ARG A 33 -18.09 -4.85 -3.53
C ARG A 33 -16.58 -5.05 -3.57
N TYR A 34 -15.89 -4.77 -2.47
CA TYR A 34 -14.44 -4.99 -2.36
C TYR A 34 -14.07 -6.48 -2.50
N ARG A 35 -14.92 -7.40 -2.04
CA ARG A 35 -14.68 -8.85 -2.17
C ARG A 35 -14.85 -9.35 -3.60
N THR A 36 -15.70 -8.71 -4.39
CA THR A 36 -15.96 -9.12 -5.78
C THR A 36 -15.04 -8.42 -6.78
N GLU A 37 -14.22 -7.44 -6.34
CA GLU A 37 -13.42 -6.55 -7.22
C GLU A 37 -14.24 -6.06 -8.42
N ALA A 38 -15.53 -5.79 -8.22
CA ALA A 38 -16.42 -5.40 -9.29
C ALA A 38 -15.95 -4.04 -9.87
N PRO A 39 -15.67 -3.93 -11.18
CA PRO A 39 -15.28 -2.67 -11.78
C PRO A 39 -16.42 -1.68 -11.59
N THR A 40 -16.16 -0.58 -10.88
CA THR A 40 -17.14 0.50 -10.78
C THR A 40 -16.46 1.80 -11.17
N ALA A 41 -17.08 2.50 -12.13
CA ALA A 41 -16.66 3.83 -12.50
C ALA A 41 -16.91 4.78 -11.33
N SER A 42 -15.92 5.04 -10.47
CA SER A 42 -15.76 6.18 -9.53
C SER A 42 -16.92 6.54 -8.57
N ALA A 43 -18.07 5.88 -8.62
CA ALA A 43 -19.31 6.40 -8.03
C ALA A 43 -19.60 5.87 -6.62
N HIS A 44 -18.73 5.02 -6.07
CA HIS A 44 -19.04 4.26 -4.87
C HIS A 44 -18.86 5.05 -3.57
N LEU A 45 -18.14 6.18 -3.58
CA LEU A 45 -17.95 7.08 -2.43
C LEU A 45 -18.66 8.44 -2.59
N ASN A 46 -19.63 8.54 -3.51
CA ASN A 46 -20.30 9.80 -3.87
C ASN A 46 -21.36 10.29 -2.87
N THR A 47 -21.52 9.62 -1.74
CA THR A 47 -22.42 10.06 -0.67
C THR A 47 -21.65 10.15 0.63
N ASP A 48 -22.09 11.05 1.51
CA ASP A 48 -21.43 11.24 2.81
C ASP A 48 -21.54 9.98 3.67
N LEU A 49 -22.64 9.21 3.54
CA LEU A 49 -22.79 7.91 4.19
C LEU A 49 -21.78 6.87 3.67
N ALA A 50 -21.53 6.83 2.35
CA ALA A 50 -20.55 5.91 1.78
C ALA A 50 -19.11 6.29 2.19
N ALA A 51 -18.80 7.60 2.22
CA ALA A 51 -17.54 8.11 2.72
C ALA A 51 -17.33 7.75 4.21
N ALA A 52 -18.34 7.95 5.05
CA ALA A 52 -18.31 7.56 6.46
C ALA A 52 -18.14 6.04 6.63
N ALA A 53 -18.86 5.23 5.85
CA ALA A 53 -18.68 3.78 5.86
C ALA A 53 -17.23 3.37 5.49
N TYR A 54 -16.65 3.99 4.47
CA TYR A 54 -15.25 3.78 4.09
C TYR A 54 -14.28 4.11 5.23
N LEU A 55 -14.45 5.26 5.89
CA LEU A 55 -13.65 5.66 7.05
C LEU A 55 -13.74 4.65 8.20
N ALA A 56 -14.93 4.11 8.46
CA ALA A 56 -15.14 3.17 9.54
C ALA A 56 -14.48 1.80 9.30
N VAL A 57 -14.42 1.33 8.05
CA VAL A 57 -14.09 -0.08 7.74
C VAL A 57 -12.88 -0.31 6.86
N ARG A 58 -12.52 0.62 5.98
CA ARG A 58 -11.40 0.48 5.03
C ARG A 58 -10.24 1.40 5.37
N PHE A 59 -10.50 2.64 5.82
CA PHE A 59 -9.44 3.60 6.10
C PHE A 59 -8.36 3.07 7.08
N PRO A 60 -8.67 2.43 8.22
CA PRO A 60 -7.61 1.92 9.10
C PRO A 60 -6.73 0.84 8.45
N ALA A 61 -7.35 0.01 7.61
CA ALA A 61 -6.69 -1.07 6.87
C ALA A 61 -5.75 -0.49 5.80
N THR A 62 -6.28 0.41 4.96
CA THR A 62 -5.51 1.04 3.87
C THR A 62 -4.42 1.96 4.42
N PHE A 63 -4.69 2.73 5.49
CA PHE A 63 -3.66 3.53 6.18
C PHE A 63 -2.50 2.66 6.64
N SER A 64 -2.77 1.54 7.31
CA SER A 64 -1.71 0.68 7.84
C SER A 64 -0.91 0.00 6.72
N ALA A 65 -1.56 -0.46 5.65
CA ALA A 65 -0.90 -1.04 4.49
C ALA A 65 0.00 -0.03 3.75
N VAL A 66 -0.52 1.18 3.49
CA VAL A 66 0.25 2.27 2.84
C VAL A 66 1.42 2.67 3.74
N ARG A 67 1.22 2.77 5.05
CA ARG A 67 2.28 3.09 6.02
C ARG A 67 3.37 2.04 6.02
N ARG A 68 3.00 0.76 5.97
CA ARG A 68 3.96 -0.34 5.87
C ARG A 68 4.79 -0.25 4.59
N ALA A 69 4.15 0.00 3.45
CA ALA A 69 4.83 0.15 2.16
C ALA A 69 5.78 1.38 2.14
N MET A 70 5.34 2.52 2.69
CA MET A 70 6.14 3.74 2.80
C MET A 70 7.33 3.56 3.75
N ALA A 71 7.12 2.96 4.93
CA ALA A 71 8.19 2.72 5.89
C ALA A 71 9.27 1.77 5.34
N GLU A 72 8.87 0.72 4.62
CA GLU A 72 9.83 -0.17 3.93
C GLU A 72 10.60 0.58 2.84
N THR A 73 9.93 1.44 2.08
CA THR A 73 10.56 2.27 1.04
C THR A 73 11.57 3.26 1.67
N ALA A 74 11.21 3.90 2.78
CA ALA A 74 12.09 4.79 3.53
C ALA A 74 13.29 4.05 4.13
N GLY A 75 13.10 2.82 4.61
CA GLY A 75 14.21 1.99 5.10
C GLY A 75 15.22 1.62 4.00
N ILE A 76 14.76 1.52 2.76
CA ILE A 76 15.61 1.23 1.59
C ILE A 76 16.30 2.50 1.07
N CYS A 77 15.61 3.64 1.15
CA CYS A 77 16.11 4.94 0.73
C CYS A 77 16.17 5.90 1.94
N PRO A 78 17.12 5.72 2.88
CA PRO A 78 17.15 6.48 4.13
C PRO A 78 17.36 7.98 3.92
N GLU A 79 18.04 8.36 2.84
CA GLU A 79 18.27 9.77 2.46
C GLU A 79 17.09 10.39 1.69
N PHE A 80 16.07 9.60 1.34
CA PHE A 80 14.90 10.11 0.62
C PHE A 80 14.01 10.91 1.58
N ALA A 81 13.98 12.23 1.35
CA ALA A 81 13.22 13.19 2.13
C ALA A 81 12.30 14.01 1.19
N PRO A 82 11.14 13.47 0.76
CA PRO A 82 10.25 14.16 -0.15
C PRO A 82 9.70 15.43 0.50
N ALA A 83 9.72 16.55 -0.24
CA ALA A 83 9.07 17.80 0.16
C ALA A 83 7.69 17.96 -0.49
N THR A 84 7.49 17.33 -1.63
CA THR A 84 6.27 17.39 -2.43
C THR A 84 5.69 16.01 -2.73
N GLN A 85 4.37 15.87 -2.62
CA GLN A 85 3.64 14.65 -2.96
C GLN A 85 2.54 14.90 -3.99
N LEU A 86 2.37 13.96 -4.93
CA LEU A 86 1.14 13.80 -5.71
C LEU A 86 0.44 12.52 -5.28
N ASP A 87 -0.84 12.59 -4.95
CA ASP A 87 -1.66 11.41 -4.61
C ASP A 87 -2.82 11.26 -5.60
N ALA A 88 -2.77 10.20 -6.40
CA ALA A 88 -3.75 9.92 -7.44
C ALA A 88 -4.85 8.98 -6.93
N GLY A 89 -6.10 9.46 -6.93
CA GLY A 89 -7.24 8.77 -6.31
C GLY A 89 -7.11 8.79 -4.79
N SER A 90 -6.93 10.00 -4.25
CA SER A 90 -6.48 10.18 -2.87
C SER A 90 -7.51 9.77 -1.82
N GLY A 91 -8.78 9.66 -2.19
CA GLY A 91 -9.88 9.41 -1.26
C GLY A 91 -9.87 10.45 -0.14
N PRO A 92 -9.81 10.04 1.15
CA PRO A 92 -9.73 10.95 2.28
C PRO A 92 -8.29 11.46 2.55
N GLY A 93 -7.36 11.32 1.61
CA GLY A 93 -5.96 11.72 1.77
C GLY A 93 -5.10 10.72 2.54
N THR A 94 -5.48 9.43 2.53
CA THR A 94 -4.81 8.37 3.31
C THR A 94 -3.30 8.32 3.08
N ALA A 95 -2.86 8.41 1.83
CA ALA A 95 -1.44 8.34 1.51
C ALA A 95 -0.69 9.60 1.93
N VAL A 96 -1.30 10.79 1.84
CA VAL A 96 -0.71 12.06 2.31
C VAL A 96 -0.56 12.08 3.83
N LEU A 97 -1.62 11.70 4.56
CA LEU A 97 -1.58 11.60 6.03
C LEU A 97 -0.52 10.61 6.51
N THR A 98 -0.35 9.51 5.77
CA THR A 98 0.67 8.50 6.06
C THR A 98 2.07 9.01 5.73
N ALA A 99 2.24 9.67 4.59
CA ALA A 99 3.52 10.23 4.19
C ALA A 99 4.01 11.28 5.18
N GLY A 100 3.12 12.11 5.74
CA GLY A 100 3.47 13.04 6.83
C GLY A 100 3.94 12.37 8.12
N ASP A 101 3.52 11.13 8.41
CA ASP A 101 4.01 10.34 9.54
C ASP A 101 5.38 9.68 9.26
N VAL A 102 5.66 9.31 8.01
CA VAL A 102 6.91 8.65 7.60
C VAL A 102 8.01 9.65 7.28
N TRP A 103 7.68 10.76 6.62
CA TRP A 103 8.62 11.79 6.15
C TRP A 103 8.22 13.17 6.69
N PRO A 104 8.82 13.62 7.80
CA PRO A 104 8.59 14.96 8.35
C PRO A 104 8.99 16.11 7.41
N SER A 105 9.74 15.82 6.34
CA SER A 105 10.10 16.76 5.29
C SER A 105 8.95 17.15 4.38
N LEU A 106 7.84 16.38 4.36
CA LEU A 106 6.72 16.62 3.46
C LEU A 106 6.01 17.92 3.82
N GLN A 107 5.93 18.84 2.85
CA GLN A 107 5.38 20.18 3.05
C GLN A 107 4.14 20.44 2.20
N GLN A 108 4.11 19.90 0.97
CA GLN A 108 3.07 20.19 0.00
C GLN A 108 2.55 18.92 -0.65
N ALA A 109 1.23 18.86 -0.89
CA ALA A 109 0.61 17.75 -1.59
C ALA A 109 -0.41 18.23 -2.62
N LEU A 110 -0.43 17.59 -3.79
CA LEU A 110 -1.53 17.65 -4.74
C LEU A 110 -2.34 16.35 -4.64
N LEU A 111 -3.62 16.47 -4.31
CA LEU A 111 -4.54 15.34 -4.14
C LEU A 111 -5.56 15.34 -5.28
N LEU A 112 -5.60 14.26 -6.05
CA LEU A 112 -6.53 14.07 -7.15
C LEU A 112 -7.68 13.17 -6.70
N GLU A 113 -8.87 13.73 -6.56
CA GLU A 113 -10.06 13.00 -6.10
C GLU A 113 -11.31 13.40 -6.88
N GLY A 114 -11.95 12.41 -7.52
CA GLY A 114 -13.15 12.61 -8.33
C GLY A 114 -14.42 12.76 -7.49
N SER A 115 -14.49 12.10 -6.34
CA SER A 115 -15.67 12.06 -5.49
C SER A 115 -15.70 13.22 -4.50
N GLY A 116 -16.70 14.10 -4.66
CA GLY A 116 -16.86 15.26 -3.80
C GLY A 116 -17.09 14.93 -2.32
N SER A 117 -17.75 13.80 -2.00
CA SER A 117 -18.05 13.42 -0.61
C SER A 117 -16.82 12.96 0.16
N ILE A 118 -16.02 12.04 -0.38
CA ILE A 118 -14.78 11.61 0.29
C ILE A 118 -13.72 12.71 0.28
N ARG A 119 -13.70 13.57 -0.75
CA ARG A 119 -12.83 14.74 -0.78
C ARG A 119 -13.10 15.68 0.39
N ARG A 120 -14.35 16.01 0.71
CA ARG A 120 -14.69 16.89 1.85
C ARG A 120 -14.14 16.36 3.17
N VAL A 121 -14.24 15.04 3.37
CA VAL A 121 -13.62 14.36 4.50
C VAL A 121 -12.11 14.56 4.50
N GLY A 122 -11.46 14.32 3.35
CA GLY A 122 -10.02 14.49 3.20
C GLY A 122 -9.55 15.93 3.41
N GLU A 123 -10.27 16.92 2.90
CA GLU A 123 -10.00 18.35 3.12
C GLU A 123 -9.96 18.66 4.62
N SER A 124 -10.93 18.14 5.39
CA SER A 124 -10.94 18.28 6.85
C SER A 124 -9.77 17.58 7.52
N MET A 125 -9.50 16.32 7.17
CA MET A 125 -8.47 15.51 7.85
C MET A 125 -7.05 15.97 7.53
N VAL A 126 -6.77 16.33 6.27
CA VAL A 126 -5.44 16.76 5.82
C VAL A 126 -5.13 18.17 6.31
N ALA A 127 -6.13 19.05 6.48
CA ALA A 127 -5.91 20.38 7.05
C ALA A 127 -5.27 20.34 8.46
N GLU A 128 -5.57 19.32 9.26
CA GLU A 128 -4.99 19.15 10.60
C GLU A 128 -3.54 18.62 10.60
N SER A 129 -3.04 18.16 9.45
CA SER A 129 -1.70 17.58 9.33
C SER A 129 -0.57 18.61 9.25
N GLY A 130 -0.88 19.86 8.92
CA GLY A 130 0.11 20.92 8.64
C GLY A 130 0.70 20.87 7.23
N ILE A 131 0.29 19.91 6.39
CA ILE A 131 0.68 19.83 4.97
C ILE A 131 -0.17 20.78 4.14
N ALA A 132 0.46 21.62 3.32
CA ALA A 132 -0.24 22.47 2.38
C ALA A 132 -0.83 21.63 1.24
N ALA A 133 -2.14 21.41 1.28
CA ALA A 133 -2.85 20.51 0.37
C ALA A 133 -3.62 21.28 -0.71
N GLU A 134 -3.31 20.98 -1.97
CA GLU A 134 -4.09 21.37 -3.14
C GLU A 134 -4.98 20.19 -3.55
N TRP A 135 -6.27 20.44 -3.71
CA TRP A 135 -7.23 19.43 -4.14
C TRP A 135 -7.71 19.71 -5.56
N GLN A 136 -7.60 18.72 -6.44
CA GLN A 136 -8.06 18.83 -7.82
C GLN A 136 -9.06 17.72 -8.12
N THR A 137 -10.24 18.12 -8.60
CA THR A 137 -11.22 17.19 -9.16
C THR A 137 -10.89 16.90 -10.61
N GLY A 138 -10.92 15.64 -10.97
CA GLY A 138 -10.77 15.22 -12.36
C GLY A 138 -10.86 13.71 -12.50
N ASP A 139 -11.13 13.27 -13.71
CA ASP A 139 -10.97 11.87 -14.07
C ASP A 139 -9.47 11.55 -14.12
N LEU A 140 -9.02 10.59 -13.30
CA LEU A 140 -7.63 10.14 -13.29
C LEU A 140 -7.17 9.68 -14.67
N ALA A 141 -8.07 9.24 -15.55
CA ALA A 141 -7.77 8.88 -16.92
C ALA A 141 -7.54 10.09 -17.85
N SER A 142 -7.75 11.34 -17.43
CA SER A 142 -7.53 12.51 -18.28
C SER A 142 -6.93 13.74 -17.58
N VAL A 143 -6.83 13.72 -16.25
CA VAL A 143 -6.30 14.83 -15.46
C VAL A 143 -4.87 15.22 -15.87
N ALA A 144 -4.67 16.52 -16.11
CA ALA A 144 -3.38 17.08 -16.47
C ALA A 144 -2.52 17.28 -15.23
N ILE A 145 -1.27 16.80 -15.28
CA ILE A 145 -0.28 16.97 -14.22
C ILE A 145 0.91 17.71 -14.83
N ASN A 146 1.06 18.99 -14.47
CA ASN A 146 1.98 19.92 -15.14
C ASN A 146 3.29 20.17 -14.38
N ARG A 147 3.55 19.41 -13.33
CA ARG A 147 4.80 19.48 -12.55
C ARG A 147 5.20 18.10 -12.06
N ARG A 148 6.44 17.98 -11.60
CA ARG A 148 6.96 16.76 -10.97
C ARG A 148 6.92 16.89 -9.44
N PHE A 149 6.82 15.74 -8.78
CA PHE A 149 6.75 15.62 -7.32
C PHE A 149 7.79 14.63 -6.81
N ASP A 150 8.33 14.86 -5.63
CA ASP A 150 9.34 13.99 -5.04
C ASP A 150 8.76 12.59 -4.77
N LEU A 151 7.53 12.54 -4.25
CA LEU A 151 6.76 11.33 -4.03
C LEU A 151 5.48 11.35 -4.89
N VAL A 152 5.23 10.26 -5.61
CA VAL A 152 3.95 10.03 -6.30
C VAL A 152 3.32 8.77 -5.76
N THR A 153 2.05 8.82 -5.36
CA THR A 153 1.30 7.69 -4.81
C THR A 153 0.05 7.38 -5.62
N CYS A 154 -0.27 6.09 -5.70
CA CYS A 154 -1.54 5.59 -6.24
C CYS A 154 -1.89 4.31 -5.47
N ALA A 155 -2.83 4.42 -4.54
CA ALA A 155 -3.11 3.37 -3.56
C ALA A 155 -4.57 2.93 -3.65
N TYR A 156 -4.79 1.66 -3.99
CA TYR A 156 -6.10 1.00 -4.12
C TYR A 156 -6.97 1.59 -5.25
N VAL A 157 -6.35 2.07 -6.32
CA VAL A 157 -7.03 2.79 -7.42
C VAL A 157 -7.00 2.03 -8.74
N LEU A 158 -5.92 1.28 -9.03
CA LEU A 158 -5.81 0.60 -10.33
C LEU A 158 -6.88 -0.49 -10.47
N SER A 159 -7.28 -1.11 -9.35
CA SER A 159 -8.42 -2.03 -9.29
C SER A 159 -9.75 -1.45 -9.78
N GLU A 160 -9.91 -0.12 -9.76
CA GLU A 160 -11.15 0.56 -10.14
C GLU A 160 -11.19 0.94 -11.63
N LEU A 161 -10.07 0.79 -12.33
CA LEU A 161 -9.90 1.26 -13.69
C LEU A 161 -9.87 0.09 -14.69
N PRO A 162 -10.34 0.29 -15.93
CA PRO A 162 -10.08 -0.67 -17.01
C PRO A 162 -8.57 -0.70 -17.35
N ALA A 163 -8.09 -1.83 -17.86
CA ALA A 163 -6.66 -2.06 -18.11
C ALA A 163 -5.98 -0.98 -18.98
N SER A 164 -6.69 -0.43 -19.96
CA SER A 164 -6.18 0.68 -20.80
C SER A 164 -5.94 1.96 -19.99
N ALA A 165 -6.87 2.31 -19.11
CA ALA A 165 -6.75 3.47 -18.23
C ALA A 165 -5.67 3.26 -17.16
N GLN A 166 -5.53 2.04 -16.62
CA GLN A 166 -4.46 1.70 -15.69
C GLN A 166 -3.09 2.01 -16.29
N ARG A 167 -2.81 1.51 -17.51
CA ARG A 167 -1.54 1.74 -18.20
C ARG A 167 -1.26 3.22 -18.40
N LEU A 168 -2.23 3.97 -18.93
CA LEU A 168 -2.06 5.38 -19.23
C LEU A 168 -1.88 6.22 -17.95
N LEU A 169 -2.54 5.85 -16.86
CA LEU A 169 -2.34 6.46 -15.55
C LEU A 169 -0.91 6.21 -15.05
N ILE A 170 -0.42 4.96 -15.10
CA ILE A 170 0.95 4.62 -14.66
C ILE A 170 2.00 5.42 -15.44
N GLU A 171 1.85 5.54 -16.76
CA GLU A 171 2.76 6.34 -17.61
C GLU A 171 2.78 7.82 -17.20
N ARG A 172 1.60 8.39 -16.90
CA ARG A 172 1.47 9.78 -16.43
C ARG A 172 2.04 10.00 -15.04
N LEU A 173 1.74 9.12 -14.09
CA LEU A 173 2.28 9.18 -12.74
C LEU A 173 3.80 9.07 -12.75
N TRP A 174 4.36 8.17 -13.56
CA TRP A 174 5.79 8.08 -13.74
C TRP A 174 6.39 9.36 -14.32
N SER A 175 5.74 9.98 -15.31
CA SER A 175 6.19 11.25 -15.88
C SER A 175 6.20 12.39 -14.85
N ALA A 176 5.26 12.37 -13.90
CA ALA A 176 5.17 13.30 -12.77
C ALA A 176 6.13 12.95 -11.61
N THR A 177 6.88 11.85 -11.67
CA THR A 177 7.76 11.43 -10.56
C THR A 177 9.16 12.05 -10.70
N ALA A 178 9.59 12.81 -9.70
CA ALA A 178 10.96 13.31 -9.53
C ALA A 178 11.82 12.37 -8.67
N GLY A 179 11.25 11.76 -7.63
CA GLY A 179 11.95 10.81 -6.76
C GLY A 179 11.37 9.39 -6.88
N VAL A 180 10.32 9.11 -6.12
CA VAL A 180 9.72 7.78 -5.94
C VAL A 180 8.27 7.75 -6.40
N LEU A 181 7.92 6.69 -7.14
CA LEU A 181 6.54 6.29 -7.41
C LEU A 181 6.19 5.07 -6.57
N LEU A 182 5.16 5.18 -5.75
CA LEU A 182 4.66 4.11 -4.89
C LEU A 182 3.23 3.72 -5.30
N LEU A 183 3.07 2.49 -5.77
CA LEU A 183 1.78 1.87 -6.06
C LEU A 183 1.41 0.91 -4.93
N VAL A 184 0.16 0.91 -4.47
CA VAL A 184 -0.36 -0.03 -3.48
C VAL A 184 -1.68 -0.62 -4.00
N GLU A 185 -1.87 -1.92 -3.90
CA GLU A 185 -3.06 -2.63 -4.41
C GLU A 185 -3.56 -3.69 -3.42
N PRO A 186 -4.84 -4.11 -3.49
CA PRO A 186 -5.34 -5.27 -2.74
C PRO A 186 -4.46 -6.51 -2.96
N GLY A 187 -4.13 -7.23 -1.90
CA GLY A 187 -3.25 -8.41 -1.91
C GLY A 187 -3.89 -9.68 -2.51
N THR A 188 -4.48 -9.57 -3.69
CA THR A 188 -5.18 -10.61 -4.42
C THR A 188 -4.39 -11.05 -5.66
N PRO A 189 -4.70 -12.21 -6.25
CA PRO A 189 -4.09 -12.62 -7.52
C PRO A 189 -4.29 -11.58 -8.65
N ALA A 190 -5.45 -10.93 -8.70
CA ALA A 190 -5.74 -9.87 -9.68
C ALA A 190 -4.89 -8.62 -9.43
N GLY A 191 -4.78 -8.18 -8.17
CA GLY A 191 -3.86 -7.10 -7.78
C GLY A 191 -2.41 -7.41 -8.14
N TRP A 192 -1.98 -8.67 -7.96
CA TRP A 192 -0.61 -9.08 -8.29
C TRP A 192 -0.34 -8.96 -9.79
N GLN A 193 -1.29 -9.33 -10.64
CA GLN A 193 -1.18 -9.14 -12.09
C GLN A 193 -1.10 -7.64 -12.46
N ARG A 194 -1.90 -6.77 -11.85
CA ARG A 194 -1.83 -5.31 -12.07
C ARG A 194 -0.45 -4.75 -11.69
N ILE A 195 0.09 -5.16 -10.54
CA ILE A 195 1.42 -4.73 -10.09
C ILE A 195 2.54 -5.27 -11.00
N LEU A 196 2.46 -6.51 -11.48
CA LEU A 196 3.44 -7.04 -12.43
C LEU A 196 3.43 -6.32 -13.78
N GLN A 197 2.25 -5.96 -14.28
CA GLN A 197 2.10 -5.16 -15.51
C GLN A 197 2.70 -3.76 -15.31
N ALA A 198 2.36 -3.09 -14.20
CA ALA A 198 2.92 -1.79 -13.85
C ALA A 198 4.45 -1.85 -13.73
N ARG A 199 4.97 -2.83 -13.00
CA ARG A 199 6.41 -3.08 -12.85
C ARG A 199 7.10 -3.22 -14.20
N THR A 200 6.56 -4.06 -15.08
CA THR A 200 7.12 -4.29 -16.41
C THR A 200 7.16 -2.99 -17.22
N ALA A 201 6.07 -2.23 -17.24
CA ALA A 201 6.00 -0.95 -17.96
C ALA A 201 6.99 0.08 -17.41
N LEU A 202 7.08 0.21 -16.07
CA LEU A 202 7.95 1.17 -15.40
C LEU A 202 9.43 0.85 -15.59
N LEU A 203 9.82 -0.42 -15.49
CA LEU A 203 11.21 -0.85 -15.75
C LEU A 203 11.61 -0.60 -17.21
N HIS A 204 10.71 -0.88 -18.17
CA HIS A 204 10.96 -0.51 -19.58
C HIS A 204 11.06 1.00 -19.79
N ALA A 205 10.36 1.80 -18.98
CA ALA A 205 10.45 3.26 -18.97
C ALA A 205 11.64 3.80 -18.15
N GLY A 206 12.60 2.94 -17.77
CA GLY A 206 13.85 3.31 -17.12
C GLY A 206 13.78 3.49 -15.60
N ALA A 207 12.66 3.12 -14.96
CA ALA A 207 12.53 3.19 -13.51
C ALA A 207 13.50 2.22 -12.82
N GLN A 208 14.06 2.65 -11.69
CA GLN A 208 14.90 1.80 -10.84
C GLN A 208 14.03 1.06 -9.83
N MET A 209 14.25 -0.24 -9.70
CA MET A 209 13.55 -1.06 -8.71
C MET A 209 14.03 -0.68 -7.30
N LEU A 210 13.11 -0.27 -6.42
CA LEU A 210 13.40 -0.03 -5.00
C LEU A 210 12.83 -1.16 -4.15
N ALA A 211 11.52 -1.42 -4.22
CA ALA A 211 10.86 -2.38 -3.35
C ALA A 211 9.53 -2.86 -3.94
N PRO A 212 8.98 -4.02 -3.55
CA PRO A 212 9.51 -5.00 -2.60
C PRO A 212 10.52 -5.97 -3.21
N CYS A 213 10.59 -6.05 -4.55
CA CYS A 213 11.47 -6.98 -5.25
C CYS A 213 12.93 -6.53 -5.08
N PRO A 214 13.86 -7.43 -4.71
CA PRO A 214 15.29 -7.09 -4.58
C PRO A 214 16.01 -7.04 -5.94
N HIS A 215 15.27 -7.13 -7.05
CA HIS A 215 15.80 -7.29 -8.41
C HIS A 215 14.89 -6.71 -9.49
N ALA A 216 15.47 -6.45 -10.67
CA ALA A 216 14.75 -5.97 -11.86
C ALA A 216 14.37 -7.08 -12.87
N PHE A 217 14.79 -8.33 -12.67
CA PHE A 217 14.41 -9.48 -13.54
C PHE A 217 12.91 -9.78 -13.55
N ALA A 218 12.43 -10.65 -14.45
CA ALA A 218 11.05 -11.15 -14.37
C ALA A 218 10.76 -11.73 -12.98
N CYS A 219 9.51 -11.58 -12.49
CA CYS A 219 9.14 -12.15 -11.20
C CYS A 219 9.22 -13.69 -11.27
N PRO A 220 9.90 -14.35 -10.31
CA PRO A 220 10.06 -15.81 -10.35
C PRO A 220 8.80 -16.58 -9.92
N LEU A 221 7.79 -15.90 -9.36
CA LEU A 221 6.54 -16.54 -8.97
C LEU A 221 5.63 -16.76 -10.18
N VAL A 222 4.91 -17.89 -10.17
CA VAL A 222 4.00 -18.30 -11.23
C VAL A 222 2.63 -18.65 -10.64
N SER A 223 1.56 -18.37 -11.38
CA SER A 223 0.19 -18.75 -11.01
C SER A 223 0.10 -20.27 -10.71
N PRO A 224 -0.65 -20.71 -9.67
CA PRO A 224 -1.63 -19.97 -8.88
C PRO A 224 -1.04 -19.21 -7.67
N ASP A 225 0.28 -19.18 -7.54
CA ASP A 225 0.96 -18.51 -6.45
C ASP A 225 1.19 -17.02 -6.77
N TRP A 226 1.14 -16.16 -5.75
CA TRP A 226 1.31 -14.72 -5.91
C TRP A 226 2.04 -14.10 -4.71
N CYS A 227 2.89 -13.12 -4.99
CA CYS A 227 3.52 -12.33 -3.93
C CYS A 227 2.46 -11.44 -3.30
N HIS A 228 2.44 -11.30 -1.98
CA HIS A 228 1.68 -10.27 -1.26
C HIS A 228 2.27 -10.12 0.14
N PHE A 229 1.75 -9.18 0.91
CA PHE A 229 2.05 -8.98 2.32
C PHE A 229 0.76 -8.88 3.11
N ALA A 230 0.86 -8.92 4.44
CA ALA A 230 -0.27 -8.61 5.31
C ALA A 230 0.16 -7.74 6.48
N GLU A 231 -0.59 -6.67 6.71
CA GLU A 231 -0.45 -5.84 7.90
C GLU A 231 -1.62 -6.13 8.84
N ARG A 232 -1.31 -6.41 10.11
CA ARG A 232 -2.33 -6.64 11.13
C ARG A 232 -2.82 -5.32 11.67
N VAL A 233 -4.09 -4.99 11.49
CA VAL A 233 -4.69 -3.73 11.93
C VAL A 233 -5.59 -3.97 13.13
N GLU A 234 -5.42 -3.16 14.17
CA GLU A 234 -6.32 -3.18 15.30
C GLU A 234 -7.66 -2.55 14.93
N ARG A 235 -8.75 -3.23 15.24
CA ARG A 235 -10.10 -2.72 15.02
C ARG A 235 -10.47 -1.77 16.15
N SER A 236 -10.84 -0.53 15.81
CA SER A 236 -11.48 0.39 16.76
C SER A 236 -12.82 -0.17 17.26
N ARG A 237 -13.36 0.39 18.34
CA ARG A 237 -14.71 0.04 18.81
C ARG A 237 -15.74 0.21 17.70
N MET A 238 -15.69 1.32 16.98
CA MET A 238 -16.59 1.61 15.87
C MET A 238 -16.44 0.59 14.74
N HIS A 239 -15.20 0.26 14.35
CA HIS A 239 -14.94 -0.76 13.34
C HIS A 239 -15.57 -2.11 13.73
N ARG A 240 -15.40 -2.55 14.99
CA ARG A 240 -16.01 -3.80 15.49
C ARG A 240 -17.54 -3.76 15.44
N LEU A 241 -18.13 -2.65 15.87
CA LEU A 241 -19.60 -2.46 15.84
C LEU A 241 -20.15 -2.48 14.42
N VAL A 242 -19.43 -1.89 13.47
CA VAL A 242 -19.86 -1.80 12.07
C VAL A 242 -19.67 -3.12 11.32
N LYS A 243 -18.53 -3.82 11.50
CA LYS A 243 -18.26 -5.10 10.82
C LYS A 243 -18.82 -6.34 11.53
N GLN A 244 -19.42 -6.19 12.72
CA GLN A 244 -19.79 -7.32 13.59
C GLN A 244 -18.61 -8.29 13.83
N GLY A 245 -17.40 -7.76 13.97
CA GLY A 245 -16.20 -8.56 14.09
C GLY A 245 -15.90 -8.96 15.54
N ASP A 246 -15.82 -10.25 15.82
CA ASP A 246 -15.56 -10.79 17.18
C ASP A 246 -14.11 -10.62 17.64
N VAL A 247 -13.16 -10.59 16.70
CA VAL A 247 -11.73 -10.44 16.99
C VAL A 247 -11.32 -8.95 16.92
N PRO A 248 -10.44 -8.48 17.83
CA PRO A 248 -10.07 -7.07 17.92
C PRO A 248 -9.07 -6.63 16.84
N TRP A 249 -8.77 -7.47 15.85
CA TRP A 249 -7.84 -7.19 14.78
C TRP A 249 -8.32 -7.79 13.45
N GLU A 250 -7.76 -7.32 12.34
CA GLU A 250 -7.85 -7.96 11.03
C GLU A 250 -6.51 -7.88 10.29
N ASP A 251 -6.26 -8.82 9.38
CA ASP A 251 -5.07 -8.79 8.53
C ASP A 251 -5.49 -8.20 7.16
N GLU A 252 -5.00 -7.00 6.83
CA GLU A 252 -5.17 -6.41 5.49
C GLU A 252 -4.07 -6.96 4.59
N LYS A 253 -4.47 -7.73 3.57
CA LYS A 253 -3.55 -8.20 2.55
C LYS A 253 -3.35 -7.12 1.50
N PHE A 254 -2.10 -6.83 1.17
CA PHE A 254 -1.75 -5.80 0.21
C PHE A 254 -0.56 -6.22 -0.64
N LEU A 255 -0.43 -5.55 -1.78
CA LEU A 255 0.75 -5.51 -2.62
C LEU A 255 1.25 -4.07 -2.67
N TYR A 256 2.53 -3.90 -2.94
CA TYR A 256 3.03 -2.61 -3.32
C TYR A 256 4.17 -2.73 -4.33
N LEU A 257 4.47 -1.60 -4.99
CA LEU A 257 5.61 -1.42 -5.87
C LEU A 257 6.15 -0.01 -5.65
N ALA A 258 7.40 0.08 -5.19
CA ALA A 258 8.16 1.32 -5.13
C ALA A 258 9.25 1.30 -6.21
N VAL A 259 9.24 2.30 -7.08
CA VAL A 259 10.28 2.53 -8.08
C VAL A 259 10.79 3.96 -7.98
N GLY A 260 12.08 4.16 -8.28
CA GLY A 260 12.75 5.45 -8.13
C GLY A 260 13.46 5.91 -9.40
N ARG A 261 13.84 7.19 -9.42
CA ARG A 261 14.80 7.72 -10.41
C ARG A 261 16.22 7.26 -10.13
N GLU A 262 16.55 7.09 -8.86
CA GLU A 262 17.86 6.65 -8.41
C GLU A 262 17.85 5.18 -8.02
N ARG A 263 19.00 4.53 -8.16
CA ARG A 263 19.15 3.11 -7.85
C ARG A 263 19.30 2.93 -6.35
N ALA A 264 18.46 2.10 -5.75
CA ALA A 264 18.65 1.66 -4.38
C ALA A 264 19.93 0.82 -4.23
N VAL A 265 20.55 0.88 -3.05
CA VAL A 265 21.63 -0.03 -2.67
C VAL A 265 21.09 -1.47 -2.74
N GLY A 266 21.88 -2.40 -3.27
CA GLY A 266 21.46 -3.80 -3.44
C GLY A 266 20.94 -4.42 -2.15
N HIS A 267 19.93 -5.29 -2.26
CA HIS A 267 19.17 -5.82 -1.12
C HIS A 267 19.45 -7.32 -0.99
N GLY A 268 19.37 -7.82 0.24
CA GLY A 268 19.26 -9.26 0.50
C GLY A 268 17.97 -9.88 -0.06
N SER A 269 17.78 -11.17 0.23
CA SER A 269 16.61 -11.91 -0.23
C SER A 269 15.35 -11.48 0.51
N ARG A 270 14.24 -11.31 -0.21
CA ARG A 270 12.94 -10.91 0.34
C ARG A 270 12.15 -12.13 0.82
N VAL A 271 11.68 -12.13 2.06
CA VAL A 271 10.81 -13.19 2.60
C VAL A 271 9.39 -13.04 2.06
N LEU A 272 8.94 -14.03 1.29
CA LEU A 272 7.67 -13.99 0.54
C LEU A 272 6.46 -14.56 1.29
N MET A 273 6.68 -15.21 2.44
CA MET A 273 5.61 -15.72 3.29
C MET A 273 6.06 -15.83 4.74
N ARG A 274 5.12 -15.92 5.69
CA ARG A 274 5.42 -16.17 7.10
C ARG A 274 6.30 -17.43 7.24
N PRO A 275 7.47 -17.34 7.92
CA PRO A 275 8.32 -18.50 8.17
C PRO A 275 7.55 -19.66 8.82
N LYS A 276 7.72 -20.87 8.28
CA LYS A 276 7.12 -22.07 8.88
C LYS A 276 8.09 -22.62 9.91
N ILE A 277 7.80 -22.40 11.19
CA ILE A 277 8.66 -22.80 12.30
C ILE A 277 8.16 -24.13 12.87
N HIS A 278 9.02 -25.14 12.82
CA HIS A 278 8.86 -26.44 13.46
C HIS A 278 9.98 -26.67 14.49
N ASN A 279 9.91 -27.77 15.25
CA ASN A 279 10.93 -28.07 16.26
C ASN A 279 12.31 -28.29 15.60
N GLY A 280 13.21 -27.30 15.77
CA GLY A 280 14.56 -27.34 15.22
C GLY A 280 14.68 -27.13 13.70
N LEU A 281 13.60 -26.72 13.03
CA LEU A 281 13.55 -26.56 11.56
C LEU A 281 12.70 -25.35 11.17
N ILE A 282 13.17 -24.54 10.23
CA ILE A 282 12.49 -23.35 9.73
C ILE A 282 12.49 -23.40 8.21
N SER A 283 11.32 -23.38 7.58
CA SER A 283 11.20 -23.26 6.13
C SER A 283 10.86 -21.84 5.74
N LEU A 284 11.64 -21.28 4.81
CA LEU A 284 11.42 -19.96 4.22
C LEU A 284 11.03 -20.08 2.75
N LYS A 285 10.46 -19.00 2.21
CA LYS A 285 10.29 -18.80 0.77
C LYS A 285 10.85 -17.43 0.44
N LEU A 286 11.89 -17.40 -0.38
CA LEU A 286 12.71 -16.22 -0.60
C LEU A 286 12.69 -15.83 -2.08
N CYS A 287 12.54 -14.54 -2.35
CA CYS A 287 12.86 -13.94 -3.65
C CYS A 287 14.26 -13.35 -3.57
N ASN A 288 15.16 -13.76 -4.45
CA ASN A 288 16.57 -13.45 -4.37
C ASN A 288 16.95 -12.32 -5.34
N ALA A 289 18.06 -11.64 -5.05
CA ALA A 289 18.55 -10.52 -5.86
C ALA A 289 18.94 -10.92 -7.31
N ASP A 290 19.20 -12.20 -7.56
CA ASP A 290 19.46 -12.76 -8.90
C ASP A 290 18.19 -13.06 -9.70
N GLY A 291 17.00 -12.78 -9.14
CA GLY A 291 15.72 -13.04 -9.78
C GLY A 291 15.18 -14.45 -9.58
N SER A 292 15.87 -15.31 -8.81
CA SER A 292 15.38 -16.65 -8.47
C SER A 292 14.44 -16.63 -7.26
N MET A 293 13.64 -17.69 -7.13
CA MET A 293 12.89 -17.99 -5.91
C MET A 293 13.38 -19.30 -5.32
N THR A 294 13.71 -19.29 -4.03
CA THR A 294 14.20 -20.47 -3.30
C THR A 294 13.35 -20.77 -2.08
N GLN A 295 13.31 -22.04 -1.68
CA GLN A 295 12.61 -22.49 -0.48
C GLN A 295 13.56 -23.21 0.49
N PRO A 296 14.51 -22.48 1.10
CA PRO A 296 15.50 -23.10 1.97
C PRO A 296 14.85 -23.63 3.26
N VAL A 297 15.42 -24.72 3.75
CA VAL A 297 15.08 -25.33 5.03
C VAL A 297 16.28 -25.20 5.97
N ILE A 298 16.11 -24.40 7.02
CA ILE A 298 17.16 -24.05 7.96
C ILE A 298 16.99 -24.87 9.23
N ARG A 299 18.04 -25.61 9.61
CA ARG A 299 18.08 -26.50 10.77
C ARG A 299 18.71 -25.79 11.95
N LYS A 300 18.42 -26.26 13.16
CA LYS A 300 18.97 -25.70 14.43
C LYS A 300 20.50 -25.61 14.46
N ARG A 301 21.20 -26.47 13.71
CA ARG A 301 22.66 -26.51 13.61
C ARG A 301 23.22 -25.43 12.68
N ASP A 302 22.41 -24.88 11.78
CA ASP A 302 22.85 -23.92 10.78
C ASP A 302 23.06 -22.55 11.43
N ARG A 303 24.12 -21.85 11.04
CA ARG A 303 24.50 -20.54 11.63
C ARG A 303 23.38 -19.50 11.49
N SER A 304 22.61 -19.58 10.41
CA SER A 304 21.48 -18.71 10.07
C SER A 304 20.20 -18.98 10.87
N TYR A 305 20.11 -20.07 11.65
CA TYR A 305 18.88 -20.45 12.36
C TYR A 305 18.34 -19.35 13.27
N LYS A 306 19.22 -18.63 13.97
CA LYS A 306 18.80 -17.54 14.88
C LYS A 306 18.19 -16.36 14.12
N GLN A 307 18.74 -16.00 12.97
CA GLN A 307 18.23 -14.92 12.12
C GLN A 307 16.90 -15.33 11.48
N ALA A 308 16.85 -16.53 10.89
CA ALA A 308 15.65 -17.06 10.26
C ALA A 308 14.47 -17.29 11.22
N ARG A 309 14.75 -17.48 12.51
CA ARG A 309 13.70 -17.57 13.54
C ARG A 309 13.07 -16.22 13.89
N ARG A 310 13.78 -15.13 13.61
CA ARG A 310 13.37 -13.76 13.95
C ARG A 310 12.78 -12.98 12.78
N VAL A 311 13.11 -13.40 11.56
CA VAL A 311 12.61 -12.74 10.35
C VAL A 311 11.10 -12.89 10.24
N ASP A 312 10.42 -11.85 9.77
CA ASP A 312 8.99 -11.89 9.48
C ASP A 312 8.71 -11.81 7.97
N TRP A 313 7.46 -12.07 7.59
CA TRP A 313 6.99 -11.92 6.23
C TRP A 313 7.18 -10.49 5.72
N GLY A 314 7.88 -10.36 4.59
CA GLY A 314 8.18 -9.07 3.98
C GLY A 314 9.51 -8.46 4.42
N GLU A 315 10.22 -9.05 5.38
CA GLU A 315 11.56 -8.60 5.72
C GLU A 315 12.63 -9.11 4.74
N THR A 316 13.80 -8.49 4.81
CA THR A 316 14.97 -8.77 3.98
C THR A 316 15.99 -9.60 4.76
N LEU A 317 16.63 -10.56 4.09
CA LEU A 317 17.72 -11.37 4.61
C LEU A 317 19.00 -11.09 3.82
N ASP A 318 19.93 -10.37 4.44
CA ASP A 318 21.24 -10.08 3.86
C ASP A 318 22.09 -11.36 3.89
N SER A 319 22.43 -11.86 2.69
CA SER A 319 23.12 -13.12 2.37
C SER A 319 22.25 -14.38 2.35
N VAL A 320 22.32 -15.07 1.20
CA VAL A 320 21.87 -16.44 1.00
C VAL A 320 22.60 -17.27 2.03
N LEU A 321 21.83 -17.76 2.99
CA LEU A 321 22.13 -18.85 3.91
C LEU A 321 23.23 -19.72 3.33
N ASP A 322 24.47 -19.57 3.79
CA ASP A 322 25.55 -20.49 3.46
C ASP A 322 25.11 -21.87 3.93
N SER A 323 24.54 -22.66 3.02
CA SER A 323 24.54 -24.11 3.16
C SER A 323 25.98 -24.50 2.91
N GLU A 324 26.79 -24.56 3.96
CA GLU A 324 28.06 -25.26 3.89
C GLU A 324 27.79 -26.67 3.33
N GLN A 325 28.63 -27.02 2.35
CA GLN A 325 28.72 -28.32 1.67
C GLN A 325 28.81 -29.47 2.66
#